data_AF-A0A3N5G874-F1
#
_entry.id   AF-A0A3N5G874-F1
#
_cell.length_a   1.000
_cell.length_b   1.000
_cell.length_c   1.000
_cell.angle_alpha   90.00
_cell.angle_beta   90.00
_cell.angle_gamma   90.00
#
_symmetry.space_group_name_H-M   'P 1'
#
loop_
_entity.id
_entity.type
_entity.pdbx_description
1 polymer ?
#
loop_
_entity_poly.entity_id
_entity_poly.type
_entity_poly.pdbx_seq_one_letter_code
_entity_poly.pdbx_strand_id
1 'polypeptide(L)'
;MYPGRRCRERNNKNGETSVRLLICAGGTGGGVYPALAVHSALRAIQPDVETLWVGGEGGMEAGLVERAGIPFKAIPAAGVHGVGIKRLPGNLLSLARGAQASGAILSGFRPDVLFFTGGYVAAPMALAGRKIPSLLYVPDVEPGLALKMLARFSQRITVTSEDSKQFFPGKANVVVTGYPTRAELSRWTRETAREKLGLQSDLPVLLVFGGSKGARSINMALLEHLSSLLGMVEIIHISGELDWDTVDAARQGLPEELSKRYHAY
;
A
#
# COMPACT_ATOMS: atom_id res chain seq x y z
N MET A 1 7.86 21.88 -21.29
CA MET A 1 9.05 21.67 -20.42
C MET A 1 8.90 22.64 -19.25
N TYR A 2 8.53 22.16 -18.05
CA TYR A 2 8.03 23.03 -16.97
C TYR A 2 9.13 23.39 -15.95
N PRO A 3 9.18 24.63 -15.43
CA PRO A 3 10.18 25.09 -14.47
C PRO A 3 9.81 24.61 -13.06
N GLY A 4 9.86 23.30 -12.85
CA GLY A 4 9.72 22.70 -11.53
C GLY A 4 11.04 22.70 -10.76
N ARG A 5 10.98 22.59 -9.43
CA ARG A 5 12.14 22.17 -8.63
C ARG A 5 12.71 20.90 -9.27
N ARG A 6 13.96 20.95 -9.72
CA ARG A 6 14.63 19.80 -10.33
C ARG A 6 15.18 18.90 -9.23
N CYS A 7 15.23 17.60 -9.51
CA CYS A 7 16.06 16.70 -8.71
C CYS A 7 17.50 17.21 -8.73
N ARG A 8 18.23 17.01 -7.64
CA ARG A 8 19.67 17.28 -7.65
C ARG A 8 20.33 16.24 -8.56
N GLU A 9 21.23 16.69 -9.42
CA GLU A 9 22.13 15.79 -10.12
C GLU A 9 23.18 15.31 -9.11
N ARG A 10 23.22 14.00 -8.86
CA ARG A 10 24.29 13.35 -8.10
C ARG A 10 24.88 12.26 -8.96
N ASN A 11 26.20 12.14 -8.92
CA ASN A 11 26.88 11.03 -9.58
C ASN A 11 27.26 9.99 -8.52
N ASN A 12 27.05 8.71 -8.83
CA ASN A 12 27.62 7.59 -8.07
C ASN A 12 29.15 7.54 -8.28
N LYS A 13 29.82 6.58 -7.64
CA LYS A 13 31.27 6.36 -7.77
C LYS A 13 31.72 6.05 -9.22
N ASN A 14 30.79 5.67 -10.09
CA ASN A 14 31.03 5.32 -11.49
C ASN A 14 30.68 6.46 -12.46
N GLY A 15 30.25 7.64 -11.96
CA GLY A 15 29.89 8.79 -12.80
C GLY A 15 28.45 8.78 -13.31
N GLU A 16 27.62 7.81 -12.94
CA GLU A 16 26.21 7.71 -13.35
C GLU A 16 25.29 8.43 -12.37
N THR A 17 24.15 8.94 -12.84
CA THR A 17 23.22 9.68 -12.00
C THR A 17 22.60 8.77 -10.92
N SER A 18 22.93 9.00 -9.65
CA SER A 18 22.32 8.32 -8.50
C SER A 18 21.17 9.15 -7.97
N VAL A 19 20.01 8.51 -7.76
CA VAL A 19 18.81 9.16 -7.23
C VAL A 19 18.57 8.66 -5.81
N ARG A 20 18.39 9.59 -4.87
CA ARG A 20 17.93 9.28 -3.51
C ARG A 20 16.43 9.45 -3.41
N LEU A 21 15.71 8.33 -3.34
CA LEU A 21 14.27 8.28 -3.20
C LEU A 21 13.89 8.11 -1.73
N LEU A 22 13.10 9.02 -1.18
CA LEU A 22 12.41 8.78 0.09
C LEU A 22 10.96 8.43 -0.19
N ILE A 23 10.56 7.22 0.18
CA ILE A 23 9.18 6.76 0.12
C ILE A 23 8.55 6.99 1.49
N CYS A 24 7.41 7.67 1.53
CA CYS A 24 6.64 7.82 2.76
C CYS A 24 5.23 7.27 2.54
N ALA A 25 5.00 6.12 3.16
CA ALA A 25 3.82 5.30 2.97
C ALA A 25 3.58 4.49 4.24
N GLY A 26 2.32 4.44 4.70
CA GLY A 26 1.94 3.67 5.88
C GLY A 26 0.42 3.58 6.05
N GLY A 27 0.00 2.81 7.06
CA GLY A 27 -1.41 2.55 7.34
C GLY A 27 -1.85 1.18 6.85
N THR A 28 -2.64 1.12 5.77
CA THR A 28 -3.15 -0.14 5.21
C THR A 28 -2.34 -0.60 4.00
N GLY A 29 -2.52 -1.86 3.58
CA GLY A 29 -1.88 -2.41 2.38
C GLY A 29 -2.11 -1.58 1.12
N GLY A 30 -3.24 -0.88 1.00
CA GLY A 30 -3.56 -0.03 -0.16
C GLY A 30 -2.58 1.13 -0.39
N GLY A 31 -1.90 1.62 0.66
CA GLY A 31 -0.83 2.60 0.51
C GLY A 31 0.55 1.95 0.32
N VAL A 32 0.80 0.81 0.96
CA VAL A 32 2.11 0.15 1.00
C VAL A 32 2.42 -0.62 -0.28
N TYR A 33 1.48 -1.41 -0.80
CA TYR A 33 1.72 -2.26 -1.98
C TYR A 33 2.00 -1.46 -3.26
N PRO A 34 1.28 -0.36 -3.58
CA PRO A 34 1.64 0.50 -4.70
C PRO A 34 3.06 1.07 -4.60
N ALA A 35 3.47 1.49 -3.40
CA ALA A 35 4.80 2.02 -3.17
C ALA A 35 5.89 0.97 -3.40
N LEU A 36 5.68 -0.27 -2.93
CA LEU A 36 6.58 -1.39 -3.19
C LEU A 36 6.66 -1.74 -4.68
N ALA A 37 5.53 -1.73 -5.40
CA ALA A 37 5.48 -1.99 -6.83
C ALA A 37 6.28 -0.94 -7.62
N VAL A 38 6.08 0.35 -7.31
CA VAL A 38 6.83 1.45 -7.93
C VAL A 38 8.33 1.36 -7.60
N HIS A 39 8.69 1.07 -6.34
CA HIS A 39 10.09 0.89 -5.95
C HIS A 39 10.75 -0.25 -6.72
N SER A 40 10.08 -1.40 -6.84
CA SER A 40 10.59 -2.55 -7.59
C SER A 40 10.81 -2.23 -9.06
N ALA A 41 9.85 -1.56 -9.71
CA ALA A 41 9.97 -1.11 -11.09
C ALA A 41 11.10 -0.08 -11.27
N LEU A 42 11.24 0.87 -10.35
CA LEU A 42 12.31 1.88 -10.40
C LEU A 42 13.69 1.22 -10.25
N ARG A 43 13.85 0.29 -9.31
CA ARG A 43 15.12 -0.41 -9.10
C ARG A 43 15.52 -1.27 -10.29
N ALA A 44 14.56 -1.81 -11.04
CA ALA A 44 14.84 -2.53 -12.28
C ALA A 44 15.41 -1.63 -13.39
N ILE A 45 15.00 -0.36 -13.43
CA ILE A 45 15.45 0.62 -14.44
C ILE A 45 16.70 1.39 -13.96
N GLN A 46 16.81 1.61 -12.65
CA GLN A 46 17.90 2.33 -11.99
C GLN A 46 18.38 1.52 -10.77
N PRO A 47 19.29 0.55 -10.98
CA PRO A 47 19.77 -0.35 -9.93
C PRO A 47 20.43 0.35 -8.74
N ASP A 48 21.02 1.52 -8.99
CA ASP A 48 21.75 2.33 -8.00
C ASP A 48 20.88 3.36 -7.27
N VAL A 49 19.55 3.25 -7.36
CA VAL A 49 18.64 4.07 -6.57
C VAL A 49 18.83 3.79 -5.08
N GLU A 50 19.26 4.81 -4.33
CA GLU A 50 19.29 4.73 -2.88
C GLU A 50 17.89 5.03 -2.36
N THR A 51 17.25 4.07 -1.69
CA THR A 51 15.90 4.23 -1.17
C THR A 51 15.86 4.23 0.35
N LEU A 52 15.09 5.14 0.94
CA LEU A 52 14.72 5.11 2.34
C LEU A 52 13.19 5.12 2.46
N TRP A 53 12.64 4.17 3.21
CA TRP A 53 11.23 4.14 3.55
C TRP A 53 10.99 4.81 4.91
N VAL A 54 9.97 5.66 4.99
CA VAL A 54 9.49 6.25 6.23
C VAL A 54 8.04 5.88 6.49
N GLY A 55 7.82 5.09 7.53
CA GLY A 55 6.50 4.66 8.02
C GLY A 55 6.18 5.20 9.41
N GLY A 56 5.00 4.85 9.92
CA GLY A 56 4.58 5.20 11.27
C GLY A 56 5.14 4.24 12.31
N GLU A 57 5.41 4.73 13.51
CA GLU A 57 5.71 3.86 14.66
C GLU A 57 4.53 2.89 14.92
N GLY A 58 4.84 1.59 15.04
CA GLY A 58 3.83 0.54 15.23
C GLY A 58 3.00 0.21 13.98
N GLY A 59 3.37 0.75 12.81
CA GLY A 59 2.68 0.45 11.55
C GLY A 59 2.98 -0.95 11.02
N MET A 60 1.98 -1.60 10.42
CA MET A 60 2.14 -2.94 9.81
C MET A 60 3.11 -2.96 8.63
N GLU A 61 3.41 -1.79 8.05
CA GLU A 61 4.30 -1.64 6.91
C GLU A 61 5.74 -2.07 7.20
N ALA A 62 6.22 -1.96 8.45
CA ALA A 62 7.62 -2.21 8.79
C ALA A 62 8.07 -3.60 8.33
N GLY A 63 7.30 -4.64 8.69
CA GLY A 63 7.62 -6.01 8.28
C GLY A 63 7.52 -6.25 6.77
N LEU A 64 6.62 -5.56 6.06
CA LEU A 64 6.52 -5.66 4.59
C LEU A 64 7.76 -5.04 3.91
N VAL A 65 8.21 -3.88 4.41
CA VAL A 65 9.33 -3.12 3.87
C VAL A 65 10.66 -3.80 4.17
N GLU A 66 10.82 -4.33 5.38
CA GLU A 66 12.00 -5.11 5.78
C GLU A 66 12.17 -6.36 4.91
N ARG A 67 11.08 -7.10 4.64
CA ARG A 67 11.10 -8.25 3.72
C ARG A 67 11.49 -7.87 2.29
N ALA A 68 11.22 -6.63 1.87
CA ALA A 68 11.64 -6.11 0.57
C ALA A 68 13.11 -5.62 0.56
N GLY A 69 13.82 -5.71 1.70
CA GLY A 69 15.22 -5.29 1.83
C GLY A 69 15.41 -3.78 1.70
N ILE A 70 14.40 -2.98 2.07
CA ILE A 70 14.45 -1.51 1.99
C ILE A 70 14.75 -0.94 3.38
N PRO A 71 15.74 -0.03 3.52
CA PRO A 71 15.97 0.67 4.77
C PRO A 71 14.70 1.36 5.27
N PHE A 72 14.32 1.11 6.53
CA PHE A 72 13.11 1.64 7.15
C PHE A 72 13.44 2.58 8.31
N LYS A 73 12.71 3.69 8.42
CA LYS A 73 12.65 4.54 9.61
C LYS A 73 11.20 4.79 10.00
N ALA A 74 10.95 4.77 11.30
CA ALA A 74 9.65 5.15 11.84
C ALA A 74 9.68 6.62 12.28
N ILE A 75 8.53 7.28 12.17
CA ILE A 75 8.27 8.56 12.85
C ILE A 75 6.97 8.48 13.65
N PRO A 76 6.85 9.26 14.74
CA PRO A 76 5.59 9.43 15.42
C PRO A 76 4.56 10.01 14.45
N ALA A 77 3.46 9.28 14.25
CA ALA A 77 2.37 9.72 13.39
C ALA A 77 1.04 9.37 14.03
N ALA A 78 0.21 10.38 14.27
CA ALA A 78 -1.15 10.21 14.79
C ALA A 78 -2.16 10.76 13.79
N GLY A 79 -3.24 10.02 13.55
CA GLY A 79 -4.38 10.52 12.78
C GLY A 79 -5.06 11.68 13.51
N VAL A 80 -5.17 12.84 12.87
CA VAL A 80 -5.86 14.02 13.43
C VAL A 80 -7.34 14.08 13.06
N HIS A 81 -7.81 13.18 12.19
CA HIS A 81 -9.18 13.17 11.68
C HIS A 81 -9.97 11.99 12.24
N GLY A 82 -11.25 12.20 12.59
CA GLY A 82 -12.11 11.18 13.21
C GLY A 82 -11.80 10.88 14.68
N VAL A 83 -10.92 11.66 15.31
CA VAL A 83 -10.52 11.52 16.72
C VAL A 83 -11.27 12.53 17.58
N GLY A 84 -11.76 12.09 18.74
CA GLY A 84 -12.47 12.99 19.66
C GLY A 84 -11.60 14.18 20.09
N ILE A 85 -12.24 15.33 20.34
CA ILE A 85 -11.59 16.62 20.69
C ILE A 85 -10.54 16.46 21.80
N LYS A 86 -10.74 15.53 22.74
CA LYS A 86 -9.80 15.22 23.83
C LYS A 86 -8.44 14.66 23.37
N ARG A 87 -8.37 14.02 22.20
CA ARG A 87 -7.13 13.46 21.62
C ARG A 87 -6.41 14.45 20.71
N LEU A 88 -7.07 15.54 20.32
CA LEU A 88 -6.54 16.54 19.39
C LEU A 88 -5.23 17.20 19.87
N PRO A 89 -5.07 17.60 21.15
CA PRO A 89 -3.82 18.20 21.63
C PRO A 89 -2.64 17.22 21.59
N GLY A 90 -2.86 15.96 21.99
CA GLY A 90 -1.86 14.90 21.93
C GLY A 90 -1.45 14.57 20.50
N ASN A 91 -2.39 14.62 19.55
CA ASN A 91 -2.11 14.38 18.13
C ASN A 91 -1.35 15.55 17.50
N LEU A 92 -1.59 16.79 17.93
CA LEU A 92 -0.83 17.95 17.47
C LEU A 92 0.62 17.92 17.98
N LEU A 93 0.83 17.52 19.23
CA LEU A 93 2.17 17.32 19.78
C LEU A 93 2.90 16.18 19.04
N SER A 94 2.19 15.09 18.75
CA SER A 94 2.73 13.97 17.97
C SER A 94 3.09 14.41 16.55
N LEU A 95 2.28 15.27 15.92
CA LEU A 95 2.57 15.85 14.61
C LEU A 95 3.83 16.73 14.64
N ALA A 96 4.00 17.55 15.69
CA ALA A 96 5.19 18.39 15.86
C ALA A 96 6.46 17.54 16.04
N ARG A 97 6.40 16.51 16.90
CA ARG A 97 7.49 15.53 17.07
C ARG A 97 7.78 14.79 15.76
N GLY A 98 6.75 14.37 15.05
CA GLY A 98 6.86 13.75 13.73
C GLY A 98 7.51 14.67 12.71
N ALA A 99 7.21 15.97 12.71
CA ALA A 99 7.83 16.95 11.82
C ALA A 99 9.31 17.18 12.16
N GLN A 100 9.67 17.23 13.44
CA GLN A 100 11.06 17.31 13.87
C GLN A 100 11.85 16.06 13.47
N ALA A 101 11.31 14.86 13.73
CA ALA A 101 11.91 13.59 13.33
C ALA A 101 12.06 13.51 11.80
N SER A 102 11.03 13.94 11.06
CA SER A 102 11.08 14.05 9.59
C SER A 102 12.21 14.97 9.14
N GLY A 103 12.37 16.14 9.76
CA GLY A 103 13.48 17.06 9.48
C GLY A 103 14.86 16.45 9.67
N ALA A 104 15.06 15.68 10.75
CA ALA A 104 16.32 14.98 11.01
C ALA A 104 16.58 13.85 9.98
N ILE A 105 15.54 13.12 9.58
CA ILE A 105 15.65 12.11 8.53
C ILE A 105 16.03 12.75 7.20
N LEU A 106 15.37 13.84 6.82
CA LEU A 106 15.62 14.57 5.58
C LEU A 106 17.01 15.17 5.53
N SER A 107 17.52 15.70 6.65
CA SER A 107 18.88 16.28 6.71
C SER A 107 19.98 15.24 6.63
N GLY A 108 19.75 14.05 7.23
CA GLY A 108 20.67 12.92 7.18
C GLY A 108 20.69 12.20 5.83
N PHE A 109 19.51 11.85 5.31
CA PHE A 109 19.38 11.09 4.05
C PHE A 109 19.59 11.99 2.81
N ARG A 110 19.12 13.24 2.87
CA ARG A 110 19.14 14.23 1.78
C ARG A 110 18.51 13.70 0.49
N PRO A 111 17.21 13.35 0.49
CA PRO A 111 16.56 12.82 -0.70
C PRO A 111 16.49 13.85 -1.81
N ASP A 112 16.51 13.35 -3.05
CA ASP A 112 16.35 14.17 -4.26
C ASP A 112 14.88 14.26 -4.66
N VAL A 113 14.07 13.26 -4.29
CA VAL A 113 12.63 13.21 -4.51
C VAL A 113 11.92 12.49 -3.37
N LEU A 114 10.73 12.98 -3.03
CA LEU A 114 9.79 12.35 -2.08
C LEU A 114 8.67 11.67 -2.86
N PHE A 115 8.32 10.44 -2.48
CA PHE A 115 7.19 9.72 -3.02
C PHE A 115 6.19 9.37 -1.93
N PHE A 116 4.95 9.81 -2.10
CA PHE A 116 3.85 9.62 -1.15
C PHE A 116 2.77 8.74 -1.78
N THR A 117 2.33 7.71 -1.07
CA THR A 117 1.23 6.83 -1.52
C THR A 117 0.08 6.73 -0.52
N GLY A 118 0.22 7.34 0.66
CA GLY A 118 -0.85 7.42 1.64
C GLY A 118 -0.39 7.32 3.09
N GLY A 119 -1.35 7.39 4.00
CA GLY A 119 -1.15 7.33 5.45
C GLY A 119 -0.98 8.71 6.09
N TYR A 120 -1.44 8.84 7.35
CA TYR A 120 -1.29 10.08 8.12
C TYR A 120 0.18 10.43 8.42
N VAL A 121 1.08 9.45 8.34
CA VAL A 121 2.53 9.62 8.49
C VAL A 121 3.15 10.55 7.44
N ALA A 122 2.56 10.64 6.26
CA ALA A 122 3.07 11.49 5.20
C ALA A 122 2.88 12.99 5.49
N ALA A 123 1.98 13.37 6.40
CA ALA A 123 1.72 14.78 6.73
C ALA A 123 2.94 15.52 7.34
N PRO A 124 3.54 15.04 8.46
CA PRO A 124 4.74 15.69 9.01
C PRO A 124 5.92 15.65 8.03
N MET A 125 6.06 14.58 7.25
CA MET A 125 7.11 14.44 6.24
C MET A 125 6.95 15.46 5.11
N ALA A 126 5.73 15.63 4.58
CA ALA A 126 5.44 16.62 3.53
C ALA A 126 5.68 18.05 4.02
N LEU A 127 5.37 18.35 5.28
CA LEU A 127 5.61 19.66 5.88
C LEU A 127 7.11 19.96 6.01
N ALA A 128 7.88 19.02 6.56
CA ALA A 128 9.34 19.14 6.69
C ALA A 128 10.05 19.16 5.33
N GLY A 129 9.55 18.38 4.37
CA GLY A 129 10.10 18.20 3.03
C GLY A 129 9.57 19.13 1.95
N ARG A 130 8.82 20.19 2.30
CA ARG A 130 8.12 21.08 1.35
C ARG A 130 8.98 21.73 0.25
N LYS A 131 10.31 21.76 0.42
CA LYS A 131 11.29 22.31 -0.54
C LYS A 131 11.84 21.24 -1.49
N ILE A 132 11.56 19.97 -1.26
CA ILE A 132 12.04 18.84 -2.05
C ILE A 132 10.97 18.51 -3.11
N PRO A 133 11.35 18.16 -4.35
CA PRO A 133 10.41 17.62 -5.33
C PRO A 133 9.62 16.45 -4.76
N SER A 134 8.32 16.41 -5.05
CA SER A 134 7.41 15.42 -4.47
C SER A 134 6.40 14.92 -5.49
N LEU A 135 6.22 13.59 -5.48
CA LEU A 135 5.21 12.88 -6.23
C LEU A 135 4.21 12.26 -5.26
N LEU A 136 2.92 12.51 -5.49
CA LEU A 136 1.83 11.82 -4.81
C LEU A 136 1.22 10.80 -5.76
N TYR A 137 0.98 9.59 -5.27
CA TYR A 137 0.14 8.61 -5.91
C TYR A 137 -1.14 8.40 -5.10
N VAL A 138 -2.26 8.38 -5.80
CA VAL A 138 -3.61 8.29 -5.24
C VAL A 138 -4.23 6.98 -5.73
N PRO A 139 -4.31 5.95 -4.87
CA PRO A 139 -4.79 4.63 -5.27
C PRO A 139 -6.30 4.58 -5.52
N ASP A 140 -7.08 5.31 -4.70
CA ASP A 140 -8.54 5.25 -4.72
C ASP A 140 -9.14 6.28 -5.68
N VAL A 141 -10.32 5.97 -6.22
CA VAL A 141 -11.06 6.92 -7.09
C VAL A 141 -11.37 8.19 -6.31
N GLU A 142 -12.00 8.06 -5.14
CA GLU A 142 -12.18 9.16 -4.20
C GLU A 142 -11.04 9.16 -3.17
N PRO A 143 -10.18 10.19 -3.17
CA PRO A 143 -9.07 10.26 -2.23
C PRO A 143 -9.56 10.58 -0.81
N GLY A 144 -9.04 9.83 0.16
CA GLY A 144 -9.17 10.17 1.57
C GLY A 144 -8.55 11.53 1.93
N LEU A 145 -8.94 12.08 3.08
CA LEU A 145 -8.54 13.43 3.50
C LEU A 145 -7.02 13.61 3.58
N ALA A 146 -6.29 12.58 4.02
CA ALA A 146 -4.82 12.62 4.08
C ALA A 146 -4.21 12.87 2.69
N LEU A 147 -4.68 12.18 1.65
CA LEU A 147 -4.21 12.35 0.28
C LEU A 147 -4.60 13.73 -0.28
N LYS A 148 -5.84 14.19 -0.02
CA LYS A 148 -6.29 15.55 -0.38
C LYS A 148 -5.39 16.63 0.23
N MET A 149 -4.95 16.45 1.47
CA MET A 149 -4.00 17.34 2.14
C MET A 149 -2.60 17.25 1.52
N LEU A 150 -2.06 16.05 1.29
CA LEU A 150 -0.75 15.85 0.67
C LEU A 150 -0.66 16.42 -0.75
N ALA A 151 -1.77 16.40 -1.50
CA ALA A 151 -1.86 17.00 -2.83
C ALA A 151 -1.55 18.52 -2.82
N ARG A 152 -1.70 19.19 -1.68
CA ARG A 152 -1.32 20.61 -1.52
C ARG A 152 0.20 20.81 -1.50
N PHE A 153 0.94 19.81 -1.02
CA PHE A 153 2.41 19.83 -0.90
C PHE A 153 3.11 19.13 -2.06
N SER A 154 2.35 18.43 -2.90
CA SER A 154 2.88 17.60 -3.97
C SER A 154 3.06 18.38 -5.26
N GLN A 155 4.22 18.21 -5.90
CA GLN A 155 4.54 18.88 -7.17
C GLN A 155 3.82 18.21 -8.35
N ARG A 156 3.70 16.89 -8.31
CA ARG A 156 2.92 16.08 -9.24
C ARG A 156 2.02 15.12 -8.49
N ILE A 157 0.87 14.84 -9.08
CA ILE A 157 -0.11 13.90 -8.58
C ILE A 157 -0.33 12.86 -9.67
N THR A 158 -0.32 11.61 -9.28
CA THR A 158 -0.63 10.47 -10.14
C THR A 158 -1.84 9.77 -9.56
N VAL A 159 -2.76 9.36 -10.43
CA VAL A 159 -4.05 8.78 -10.05
C VAL A 159 -4.30 7.49 -10.83
N THR A 160 -5.09 6.60 -10.22
CA THR A 160 -5.49 5.34 -10.83
C THR A 160 -6.43 5.52 -12.03
N SER A 161 -7.40 6.43 -11.92
CA SER A 161 -8.47 6.61 -12.91
C SER A 161 -8.63 8.07 -13.33
N GLU A 162 -9.20 8.28 -14.52
CA GLU A 162 -9.62 9.60 -15.00
C GLU A 162 -10.65 10.25 -14.05
N ASP A 163 -11.55 9.44 -13.48
CA ASP A 163 -12.57 9.87 -12.52
C ASP A 163 -11.96 10.53 -11.28
N SER A 164 -10.74 10.16 -10.90
CA SER A 164 -10.06 10.73 -9.73
C SER A 164 -9.69 12.20 -9.90
N LYS A 165 -9.57 12.71 -11.15
CA LYS A 165 -9.12 14.09 -11.41
C LYS A 165 -10.06 15.14 -10.80
N GLN A 166 -11.36 14.84 -10.73
CA GLN A 166 -12.36 15.76 -10.18
C GLN A 166 -12.09 16.15 -8.73
N PHE A 167 -11.39 15.29 -7.96
CA PHE A 167 -11.07 15.53 -6.55
C PHE A 167 -9.83 16.41 -6.33
N PHE A 168 -9.16 16.82 -7.41
CA PHE A 168 -8.00 17.70 -7.39
C PHE A 168 -8.21 18.94 -8.27
N PRO A 169 -9.30 19.71 -8.05
CA PRO A 169 -9.61 20.88 -8.87
C PRO A 169 -8.49 21.93 -8.79
N GLY A 170 -8.17 22.55 -9.92
CA GLY A 170 -7.12 23.56 -10.00
C GLY A 170 -5.68 23.02 -9.90
N LYS A 171 -5.47 21.70 -9.90
CA LYS A 171 -4.14 21.09 -9.99
C LYS A 171 -3.81 20.77 -11.45
N ALA A 172 -2.93 21.57 -12.04
CA ALA A 172 -2.50 21.38 -13.43
C ALA A 172 -1.67 20.11 -13.69
N ASN A 173 -1.27 19.38 -12.63
CA ASN A 173 -0.26 18.31 -12.70
C ASN A 173 -0.80 16.96 -12.22
N VAL A 174 -2.02 16.58 -12.65
CA VAL A 174 -2.61 15.27 -12.35
C VAL A 174 -2.47 14.36 -13.57
N VAL A 175 -1.74 13.25 -13.44
CA VAL A 175 -1.48 12.28 -14.51
C VAL A 175 -2.16 10.96 -14.17
N VAL A 176 -2.91 10.39 -15.10
CA VAL A 176 -3.46 9.04 -14.94
C VAL A 176 -2.37 8.03 -15.30
N THR A 177 -2.03 7.17 -14.34
CA THR A 177 -1.00 6.12 -14.52
C THR A 177 -1.56 4.72 -14.43
N GLY A 178 -2.83 4.56 -14.02
CA GLY A 178 -3.36 3.27 -13.60
C GLY A 178 -2.85 2.85 -12.23
N TYR A 179 -3.21 1.63 -11.82
CA TYR A 179 -2.78 1.07 -10.54
C TYR A 179 -1.45 0.32 -10.71
N PRO A 180 -0.38 0.68 -9.98
CA PRO A 180 0.88 -0.03 -10.06
C PRO A 180 0.72 -1.40 -9.40
N THR A 181 0.96 -2.44 -10.19
CA THR A 181 0.85 -3.83 -9.77
C THR A 181 2.23 -4.47 -9.68
N ARG A 182 2.38 -5.48 -8.81
CA ARG A 182 3.63 -6.24 -8.71
C ARG A 182 3.86 -7.05 -9.99
N ALA A 183 5.08 -7.04 -10.50
CA ALA A 183 5.45 -7.76 -11.73
C ALA A 183 5.22 -9.28 -11.64
N GLU A 184 5.17 -9.84 -10.44
CA GLU A 184 4.88 -11.25 -10.22
C GLU A 184 3.45 -11.65 -10.58
N LEU A 185 2.50 -10.70 -10.62
CA LEU A 185 1.11 -10.99 -10.98
C LEU A 185 0.99 -11.45 -12.44
N SER A 186 1.84 -10.97 -13.35
CA SER A 186 1.79 -11.34 -14.76
C SER A 186 2.43 -12.69 -15.08
N ARG A 187 3.04 -13.36 -14.09
CA ARG A 187 3.78 -14.62 -14.30
C ARG A 187 2.92 -15.87 -14.16
N TRP A 188 1.66 -15.72 -13.75
CA TRP A 188 0.78 -16.86 -13.48
C TRP A 188 -0.03 -17.24 -14.70
N THR A 189 -0.01 -18.54 -15.02
CA THR A 189 -0.96 -19.17 -15.94
C THR A 189 -2.07 -19.84 -15.13
N ARG A 190 -3.18 -20.21 -15.78
CA ARG A 190 -4.26 -20.93 -15.11
C ARG A 190 -3.73 -22.26 -14.54
N GLU A 191 -2.91 -22.95 -15.30
CA GLU A 191 -2.37 -24.27 -14.99
C GLU A 191 -1.43 -24.19 -13.77
N THR A 192 -0.44 -23.30 -13.81
CA THR A 192 0.52 -23.13 -12.72
C THR A 192 -0.13 -22.59 -11.44
N ALA A 193 -1.17 -21.75 -11.57
CA ALA A 193 -1.93 -21.27 -10.42
C ALA A 193 -2.75 -22.39 -9.77
N ARG A 194 -3.43 -23.23 -10.57
CA ARG A 194 -4.19 -24.37 -10.07
C ARG A 194 -3.30 -25.36 -9.32
N GLU A 195 -2.16 -25.71 -9.91
CA GLU A 195 -1.18 -26.59 -9.27
C GLU A 195 -0.69 -25.99 -7.94
N LYS A 196 -0.32 -24.71 -7.94
CA LYS A 196 0.20 -24.02 -6.74
C LYS A 196 -0.82 -23.97 -5.59
N LEU A 197 -2.11 -23.83 -5.93
CA LEU A 197 -3.21 -23.72 -4.98
C LEU A 197 -3.82 -25.09 -4.62
N GLY A 198 -3.34 -26.18 -5.23
CA GLY A 198 -3.85 -27.54 -4.99
C GLY A 198 -5.25 -27.77 -5.53
N LEU A 199 -5.65 -27.05 -6.58
CA LEU A 199 -6.96 -27.16 -7.23
C LEU A 199 -6.96 -28.35 -8.17
N GLN A 200 -7.73 -29.41 -7.87
CA GLN A 200 -7.61 -30.72 -8.53
C GLN A 200 -8.78 -31.07 -9.46
N SER A 201 -9.97 -30.50 -9.27
CA SER A 201 -11.11 -30.77 -10.13
C SER A 201 -11.09 -29.88 -11.38
N ASP A 202 -11.98 -30.13 -12.34
CA ASP A 202 -12.24 -29.22 -13.47
C ASP A 202 -13.37 -28.22 -13.20
N LEU A 203 -13.86 -28.17 -11.94
CA LEU A 203 -14.94 -27.27 -11.57
C LEU A 203 -14.50 -25.80 -11.67
N PRO A 204 -15.48 -24.88 -11.86
CA PRO A 204 -15.23 -23.46 -11.68
C PRO A 204 -14.69 -23.16 -10.27
N VAL A 205 -13.84 -22.15 -10.18
CA VAL A 205 -13.21 -21.75 -8.92
C VAL A 205 -13.83 -20.43 -8.47
N LEU A 206 -14.38 -20.41 -7.26
CA LEU A 206 -14.91 -19.23 -6.59
C LEU A 206 -13.88 -18.68 -5.60
N LEU A 207 -13.39 -17.48 -5.86
CA LEU A 207 -12.60 -16.72 -4.89
C LEU A 207 -13.53 -15.90 -4.01
N VAL A 208 -13.47 -16.11 -2.70
CA VAL A 208 -14.15 -15.32 -1.68
C VAL A 208 -13.09 -14.58 -0.87
N PHE A 209 -13.15 -13.24 -0.86
CA PHE A 209 -12.13 -12.39 -0.27
C PHE A 209 -12.75 -11.19 0.46
N GLY A 210 -12.48 -11.07 1.76
CA GLY A 210 -12.97 -9.98 2.60
C GLY A 210 -11.95 -8.88 2.91
N GLY A 211 -10.75 -8.92 2.31
CA GLY A 211 -9.63 -8.06 2.74
C GLY A 211 -8.80 -8.66 3.87
N SER A 212 -7.70 -8.00 4.25
CA SER A 212 -6.73 -8.56 5.21
C SER A 212 -7.32 -8.82 6.61
N LYS A 213 -8.27 -7.97 7.05
CA LYS A 213 -8.97 -8.15 8.33
C LYS A 213 -10.18 -9.08 8.23
N GLY A 214 -10.59 -9.43 7.02
CA GLY A 214 -11.82 -10.17 6.77
C GLY A 214 -13.06 -9.29 6.68
N ALA A 215 -14.12 -9.85 6.10
CA ALA A 215 -15.43 -9.23 6.01
C ALA A 215 -16.46 -10.22 6.55
N ARG A 216 -16.84 -10.04 7.82
CA ARG A 216 -17.71 -10.98 8.54
C ARG A 216 -19.01 -11.33 7.80
N SER A 217 -19.65 -10.34 7.18
CA SER A 217 -20.87 -10.58 6.39
C SER A 217 -20.63 -11.53 5.21
N ILE A 218 -19.49 -11.40 4.52
CA ILE A 218 -19.10 -12.29 3.42
C ILE A 218 -18.76 -13.68 3.96
N ASN A 219 -17.95 -13.72 5.02
CA ASN A 219 -17.51 -14.98 5.64
C ASN A 219 -18.72 -15.81 6.10
N MET A 220 -19.66 -15.22 6.83
CA MET A 220 -20.84 -15.93 7.33
C MET A 220 -21.77 -16.38 6.19
N ALA A 221 -21.99 -15.53 5.18
CA ALA A 221 -22.83 -15.90 4.03
C ALA A 221 -22.25 -17.08 3.24
N LEU A 222 -20.92 -17.14 3.10
CA LEU A 222 -20.27 -18.30 2.50
C LEU A 222 -20.46 -19.55 3.37
N LEU A 223 -20.21 -19.46 4.68
CA LEU A 223 -20.30 -20.62 5.58
C LEU A 223 -21.71 -21.21 5.63
N GLU A 224 -22.75 -20.38 5.59
CA GLU A 224 -24.15 -20.81 5.57
C GLU A 224 -24.50 -21.67 4.33
N HIS A 225 -23.84 -21.43 3.20
CA HIS A 225 -24.10 -22.12 1.93
C HIS A 225 -22.96 -23.03 1.48
N LEU A 226 -21.95 -23.25 2.33
CA LEU A 226 -20.67 -23.85 1.96
C LEU A 226 -20.85 -25.23 1.29
N SER A 227 -21.56 -26.16 1.93
CA SER A 227 -21.75 -27.51 1.41
C SER A 227 -22.46 -27.55 0.05
N SER A 228 -23.45 -26.67 -0.15
CA SER A 228 -24.17 -26.56 -1.42
C SER A 228 -23.25 -26.06 -2.53
N LEU A 229 -22.46 -25.01 -2.23
CA LEU A 229 -21.52 -24.43 -3.19
C LEU A 229 -20.41 -25.41 -3.57
N LEU A 230 -19.87 -26.19 -2.62
CA LEU A 230 -18.83 -27.19 -2.89
C LEU A 230 -19.29 -28.34 -3.81
N GLY A 231 -20.60 -28.51 -3.98
CA GLY A 231 -21.18 -29.40 -4.99
C GLY A 231 -21.02 -28.89 -6.42
N MET A 232 -20.79 -27.60 -6.61
CA MET A 232 -20.78 -26.92 -7.91
C MET A 232 -19.42 -26.28 -8.26
N VAL A 233 -18.64 -25.89 -7.25
CA VAL A 233 -17.39 -25.14 -7.41
C VAL A 233 -16.30 -25.61 -6.43
N GLU A 234 -15.05 -25.29 -6.74
CA GLU A 234 -13.98 -25.21 -5.73
C GLU A 234 -13.92 -23.80 -5.16
N ILE A 235 -13.66 -23.67 -3.86
CA ILE A 235 -13.70 -22.39 -3.17
C ILE A 235 -12.34 -22.08 -2.57
N ILE A 236 -11.78 -20.94 -2.96
CA ILE A 236 -10.67 -20.30 -2.26
C ILE A 236 -11.26 -19.22 -1.38
N HIS A 237 -11.13 -19.35 -0.07
CA HIS A 237 -11.69 -18.42 0.89
C HIS A 237 -10.58 -17.75 1.69
N ILE A 238 -10.31 -16.49 1.40
CA ILE A 238 -9.40 -15.66 2.18
C ILE A 238 -10.26 -14.94 3.23
N SER A 239 -10.37 -15.54 4.42
CA SER A 239 -11.32 -15.10 5.46
C SER A 239 -10.86 -13.87 6.20
N GLY A 240 -9.54 -13.64 6.22
CA GLY A 240 -8.88 -12.66 7.07
C GLY A 240 -8.78 -13.12 8.52
N GLU A 241 -7.96 -12.40 9.28
CA GLU A 241 -7.49 -12.82 10.61
C GLU A 241 -8.60 -12.87 11.68
N LEU A 242 -9.65 -12.04 11.56
CA LEU A 242 -10.63 -11.87 12.65
C LEU A 242 -11.65 -13.00 12.79
N ASP A 243 -11.98 -13.69 11.69
CA ASP A 243 -12.96 -14.80 11.69
C ASP A 243 -12.28 -16.16 11.39
N TRP A 244 -10.94 -16.21 11.40
CA TRP A 244 -10.19 -17.42 11.04
C TRP A 244 -10.62 -18.65 11.85
N ASP A 245 -10.73 -18.52 13.17
CA ASP A 245 -11.12 -19.66 14.03
C ASP A 245 -12.50 -20.23 13.66
N THR A 246 -13.44 -19.36 13.27
CA THR A 246 -14.78 -19.79 12.84
C THR A 246 -14.72 -20.50 11.49
N VAL A 247 -13.91 -19.97 10.57
CA VAL A 247 -13.71 -20.53 9.23
C VAL A 247 -12.98 -21.86 9.28
N ASP A 248 -11.97 -22.00 10.13
CA ASP A 248 -11.21 -23.23 10.29
C ASP A 248 -12.05 -24.32 10.96
N ALA A 249 -12.88 -23.98 11.95
CA ALA A 249 -13.84 -24.92 12.54
C ALA A 249 -14.81 -25.46 11.49
N ALA A 250 -15.35 -24.58 10.62
CA ALA A 250 -16.22 -25.01 9.52
C ALA A 250 -15.48 -25.89 8.51
N ARG A 251 -14.22 -25.56 8.18
CA ARG A 251 -13.37 -26.37 7.29
C ARG A 251 -13.14 -27.77 7.84
N GLN A 252 -12.84 -27.89 9.13
CA GLN A 252 -12.60 -29.17 9.80
C GLN A 252 -13.88 -30.03 9.92
N GLY A 253 -15.05 -29.40 9.96
CA GLY A 253 -16.35 -30.09 10.02
C GLY A 253 -16.86 -30.64 8.69
N LEU A 254 -16.18 -30.38 7.57
CA LEU A 254 -16.62 -30.84 6.25
C LEU A 254 -16.37 -32.36 6.05
N PRO A 255 -17.27 -33.06 5.34
CA PRO A 255 -16.99 -34.40 4.83
C PRO A 255 -15.74 -34.42 3.95
N GLU A 256 -15.00 -35.53 3.94
CA GLU A 256 -13.72 -35.67 3.21
C GLU A 256 -13.82 -35.34 1.71
N GLU A 257 -14.94 -35.67 1.09
CA GLU A 257 -15.19 -35.37 -0.32
C GLU A 257 -15.32 -33.88 -0.61
N LEU A 258 -15.88 -33.11 0.33
CA LEU A 258 -16.06 -31.67 0.20
C LEU A 258 -14.85 -30.88 0.70
N SER A 259 -14.10 -31.41 1.68
CA SER A 259 -12.93 -30.74 2.25
C SER A 259 -11.83 -30.52 1.22
N LYS A 260 -11.68 -31.44 0.24
CA LYS A 260 -10.74 -31.31 -0.89
C LYS A 260 -11.04 -30.13 -1.82
N ARG A 261 -12.25 -29.56 -1.76
CA ARG A 261 -12.70 -28.46 -2.61
C ARG A 261 -12.75 -27.12 -1.89
N TYR A 262 -12.41 -27.08 -0.60
CA TYR A 262 -12.45 -25.89 0.22
C TYR A 262 -11.07 -25.49 0.74
N HIS A 263 -10.53 -24.41 0.17
CA HIS A 263 -9.19 -23.91 0.44
C HIS A 263 -9.30 -22.59 1.22
N ALA A 264 -9.29 -22.68 2.55
CA ALA A 264 -9.36 -21.51 3.43
C ALA A 264 -7.96 -20.98 3.80
N TYR A 265 -7.82 -19.65 3.80
CA TYR A 265 -6.60 -18.90 4.11
C TYR A 265 -6.88 -17.69 5.01
#